data_AF-A0A2V8SVL5-F1
#
_entry.id   AF-A0A2V8SVL5-F1
#
_cell.length_a   1.000
_cell.length_b   1.000
_cell.length_c   1.000
_cell.angle_alpha   90.00
_cell.angle_beta   90.00
_cell.angle_gamma   90.00
#
_symmetry.space_group_name_H-M   'P 1'
#
loop_
_entity.id
_entity.type
_entity.pdbx_description
1 polymer ?
#
loop_
_entity_poly.entity_id
_entity_poly.type
_entity_poly.pdbx_seq_one_letter_code
_entity_poly.pdbx_strand_id
1 'polypeptide(L)'
;MRKLIAATFALAFACGGALAQSQQAPTLRIVSEDGNRLPSELMYGNTKVKPLRLRPGTNQPITIDDSDFFVQEQYVDFLSRFPDASGFQFWQNEINQCGANAACVEVKRINTSGAFFLSIEFQNTGYFVYKTYKAAFGDLPGKPVPVRRENFMPETRSIANGIIVGQGNWQQQLDANKNAYVLSFVQRSDFQAAHGSQDATAYVNSLFSNAGVSPTAQEQQAAITAFGAGDTAGRAAALRSVSDSQTLQQSEFNKAFVLLQYFGYLKRNPDEGPDTNFNGYSFWLSKLNQFGGDFVQAEMVKAFINSTEYRGRF
;
A
#
# COMPACT_ATOMS: atom_id res chain seq x y z
N MET A 1 -40.66 -44.22 77.22
CA MET A 1 -41.45 -43.22 76.44
C MET A 1 -40.75 -41.87 76.48
N ARG A 2 -40.10 -41.49 75.37
CA ARG A 2 -39.97 -40.14 74.78
C ARG A 2 -38.76 -40.12 73.85
N LYS A 3 -39.05 -39.76 72.60
CA LYS A 3 -38.15 -39.65 71.45
C LYS A 3 -37.20 -38.46 71.64
N LEU A 4 -35.96 -38.58 71.20
CA LEU A 4 -35.12 -37.43 70.85
C LEU A 4 -34.46 -37.71 69.50
N ILE A 5 -34.93 -36.95 68.52
CA ILE A 5 -34.44 -36.84 67.15
C ILE A 5 -33.23 -35.90 67.20
N ALA A 6 -32.06 -36.34 66.75
CA ALA A 6 -30.91 -35.47 66.55
C ALA A 6 -30.69 -35.32 65.04
N ALA A 7 -30.90 -34.10 64.55
CA ALA A 7 -30.76 -33.72 63.16
C ALA A 7 -29.30 -33.47 62.78
N THR A 8 -28.95 -33.94 61.58
CA THR A 8 -27.68 -33.83 60.89
C THR A 8 -27.35 -32.39 60.49
N PHE A 9 -26.11 -31.95 60.70
CA PHE A 9 -25.48 -30.88 59.89
C PHE A 9 -24.07 -31.32 59.51
N ALA A 10 -23.93 -31.84 58.29
CA ALA A 10 -22.64 -32.09 57.66
C ALA A 10 -22.14 -30.77 57.06
N LEU A 11 -21.05 -30.23 57.61
CA LEU A 11 -20.30 -29.15 56.96
C LEU A 11 -19.55 -29.72 55.75
N ALA A 12 -20.08 -29.49 54.54
CA ALA A 12 -19.33 -29.69 53.31
C ALA A 12 -18.40 -28.48 53.11
N PHE A 13 -17.10 -28.67 53.32
CA PHE A 13 -16.07 -27.73 52.86
C PHE A 13 -15.99 -27.80 51.33
N ALA A 14 -16.59 -26.82 50.65
CA ALA A 14 -16.34 -26.59 49.23
C ALA A 14 -14.96 -25.94 49.09
N CYS A 15 -13.93 -26.75 48.83
CA CYS A 15 -12.67 -26.25 48.28
C CYS A 15 -12.92 -25.74 46.85
N GLY A 16 -13.19 -24.44 46.72
CA GLY A 16 -13.14 -23.74 45.45
C GLY A 16 -11.70 -23.73 44.94
N GLY A 17 -11.35 -24.70 44.10
CA GLY A 17 -10.11 -24.65 43.32
C GLY A 17 -10.20 -23.49 42.34
N ALA A 18 -9.54 -22.37 42.65
CA ALA A 18 -9.26 -21.35 41.68
C ALA A 18 -8.36 -21.97 40.60
N LEU A 19 -8.92 -22.24 39.42
CA LEU A 19 -8.15 -22.53 38.22
C LEU A 19 -7.37 -21.26 37.87
N ALA A 20 -6.15 -21.15 38.40
CA ALA A 20 -5.17 -20.23 37.88
C ALA A 20 -4.83 -20.70 36.46
N GLN A 21 -5.52 -20.15 35.46
CA GLN A 21 -5.01 -20.19 34.10
C GLN A 21 -3.63 -19.55 34.14
N SER A 22 -2.58 -20.36 33.95
CA SER A 22 -1.23 -19.87 33.78
C SER A 22 -1.19 -19.05 32.49
N GLN A 23 -1.51 -17.77 32.57
CA GLN A 23 -1.26 -16.84 31.48
C GLN A 23 0.25 -16.82 31.28
N GLN A 24 0.67 -17.42 30.16
CA GLN A 24 2.04 -17.42 29.70
C GLN A 24 2.56 -15.97 29.67
N ALA A 25 3.74 -15.74 30.23
CA ALA A 25 4.32 -14.40 30.31
C ALA A 25 4.36 -13.76 28.90
N PRO A 26 3.93 -12.50 28.73
CA PRO A 26 3.91 -11.86 27.43
C PRO A 26 5.32 -11.83 26.84
N THR A 27 5.46 -12.39 25.64
CA THR A 27 6.72 -12.41 24.90
C THR A 27 6.80 -11.24 23.94
N LEU A 28 8.00 -10.70 23.74
CA LEU A 28 8.28 -9.82 22.61
C LEU A 28 8.21 -10.64 21.32
N ARG A 29 7.43 -10.18 20.35
CA ARG A 29 7.44 -10.73 18.99
C ARG A 29 7.50 -9.62 17.96
N ILE A 30 8.12 -9.96 16.84
CA ILE A 30 8.19 -9.13 15.64
C ILE A 30 7.09 -9.61 14.70
N VAL A 31 6.09 -8.79 14.44
CA VAL A 31 5.04 -9.07 13.45
C VAL A 31 5.38 -8.28 12.20
N SER A 32 5.96 -8.96 11.23
CA SER A 32 6.20 -8.37 9.92
C SER A 32 4.97 -8.55 9.05
N GLU A 33 4.59 -7.50 8.31
CA GLU A 33 3.60 -7.63 7.22
C GLU A 33 4.09 -8.57 6.10
N ASP A 34 5.39 -8.92 6.05
CA ASP A 34 6.03 -9.54 4.89
C ASP A 34 7.21 -10.50 5.19
N GLY A 35 7.29 -11.09 6.38
CA GLY A 35 8.32 -12.07 6.70
C GLY A 35 9.74 -11.51 6.88
N ASN A 36 9.85 -10.35 7.55
CA ASN A 36 11.05 -9.64 8.02
C ASN A 36 11.77 -8.73 6.99
N ARG A 37 11.08 -8.23 5.94
CA ARG A 37 11.73 -7.36 4.95
C ARG A 37 11.45 -5.88 5.14
N LEU A 38 10.31 -5.52 5.75
CA LEU A 38 9.90 -4.13 6.02
C LEU A 38 9.49 -3.95 7.48
N PRO A 39 9.46 -2.70 8.02
CA PRO A 39 9.39 -2.49 9.45
C PRO A 39 8.16 -3.14 10.03
N SER A 40 8.46 -4.15 10.82
CA SER A 40 7.57 -5.00 11.57
C SER A 40 7.03 -4.28 12.80
N GLU A 41 5.77 -4.54 13.14
CA GLU A 41 5.23 -4.15 14.43
C GLU A 41 5.93 -4.93 15.53
N LEU A 42 6.48 -4.20 16.50
CA LEU A 42 7.00 -4.82 17.71
C LEU A 42 5.82 -4.99 18.67
N MET A 43 5.59 -6.21 19.14
CA MET A 43 4.49 -6.55 20.04
C MET A 43 5.06 -7.08 21.36
N TYR A 44 4.51 -6.63 22.48
CA TYR A 44 4.70 -7.24 23.80
C TYR A 44 3.37 -7.87 24.23
N GLY A 45 3.27 -9.20 24.18
CA GLY A 45 1.96 -9.85 24.27
C GLY A 45 1.03 -9.39 23.14
N ASN A 46 -0.16 -8.90 23.44
CA ASN A 46 -1.07 -8.33 22.44
C ASN A 46 -0.96 -6.80 22.29
N THR A 47 0.00 -6.18 22.98
CA THR A 47 0.22 -4.74 22.95
C THR A 47 1.25 -4.40 21.90
N LYS A 48 0.88 -3.57 20.92
CA LYS A 48 1.82 -2.94 20.00
C LYS A 48 2.68 -1.96 20.78
N VAL A 49 4.00 -2.16 20.74
CA VAL A 49 4.98 -1.29 21.38
C VAL A 49 5.73 -0.50 20.31
N LYS A 50 6.00 0.76 20.61
CA LYS A 50 6.82 1.62 19.75
C LYS A 50 8.28 1.45 20.15
N PRO A 51 9.16 0.96 19.26
CA PRO A 51 10.57 0.90 19.58
C PRO A 51 11.11 2.33 19.72
N LEU A 52 11.71 2.63 20.88
CA LEU A 52 12.48 3.84 21.06
C LEU A 52 13.68 3.79 20.12
N ARG A 53 13.74 4.71 19.15
CA ARG A 53 14.87 4.85 18.23
C ARG A 53 15.77 5.95 18.76
N LEU A 54 17.03 5.63 19.01
CA LEU A 54 18.04 6.59 19.46
C LEU A 54 19.11 6.74 18.39
N ARG A 55 19.63 7.97 18.25
CA ARG A 55 20.79 8.26 17.41
C ARG A 55 21.99 7.45 17.92
N PRO A 56 22.70 6.71 17.04
CA PRO A 56 23.82 5.86 17.45
C PRO A 56 24.83 6.61 18.33
N GLY A 57 25.17 6.03 19.48
CA GLY A 57 26.13 6.63 20.42
C GLY A 57 25.60 7.80 21.27
N THR A 58 24.29 8.07 21.25
CA THR A 58 23.67 9.15 22.05
C THR A 58 22.34 8.72 22.67
N ASN A 59 21.78 9.58 23.51
CA ASN A 59 20.41 9.45 24.04
C ASN A 59 19.39 10.32 23.28
N GLN A 60 19.75 10.84 22.11
CA GLN A 60 18.84 11.67 21.30
C GLN A 60 17.84 10.78 20.55
N PRO A 61 16.51 10.96 20.76
CA PRO A 61 15.51 10.25 19.99
C PRO A 61 15.55 10.61 18.50
N ILE A 62 15.30 9.62 17.65
CA ILE A 62 15.03 9.82 16.23
C ILE A 62 13.53 10.05 16.08
N THR A 63 13.16 11.15 15.42
CA THR A 63 11.75 11.51 15.20
C THR A 63 11.42 11.61 13.72
N ILE A 64 10.14 11.53 13.36
CA ILE A 64 9.72 11.70 11.97
C ILE A 64 10.01 13.11 11.41
N ASP A 65 10.36 14.07 12.27
CA ASP A 65 10.75 15.41 11.85
C ASP A 65 12.20 15.45 11.35
N ASP A 66 13.03 14.46 11.70
CA ASP A 66 14.38 14.33 11.19
C ASP A 66 14.39 13.94 9.70
N SER A 67 15.19 14.62 8.89
CA SER A 67 15.17 14.44 7.43
C SER A 67 15.58 13.04 6.99
N ASP A 68 16.55 12.43 7.66
CA ASP A 68 17.03 11.09 7.33
C ASP A 68 15.95 10.03 7.63
N PHE A 69 15.31 10.11 8.79
CA PHE A 69 14.24 9.19 9.14
C PHE A 69 12.98 9.41 8.30
N PHE A 70 12.61 10.66 8.02
CA PHE A 70 11.50 10.97 7.10
C PHE A 70 11.72 10.36 5.72
N VAL A 71 12.91 10.55 5.12
CA VAL A 71 13.23 9.98 3.81
C VAL A 71 13.20 8.46 3.85
N GLN A 72 13.76 7.83 4.88
CA GLN A 72 13.70 6.38 5.04
C GLN A 72 12.26 5.85 5.05
N GLU A 73 11.36 6.51 5.78
CA GLU A 73 9.95 6.13 5.80
C GLU A 73 9.26 6.36 4.45
N GLN A 74 9.64 7.38 3.66
CA GLN A 74 9.11 7.52 2.29
C GLN A 74 9.47 6.33 1.39
N TYR A 75 10.71 5.85 1.44
CA TYR A 75 11.14 4.65 0.71
C TYR A 75 10.36 3.40 1.14
N VAL A 76 10.19 3.22 2.45
CA VAL A 76 9.43 2.08 2.99
C VAL A 76 7.95 2.17 2.61
N ASP A 77 7.36 3.35 2.76
CA ASP A 77 5.92 3.55 2.63
C ASP A 77 5.44 3.46 1.19
N PHE A 78 6.24 3.96 0.25
CA PHE A 78 5.83 4.06 -1.15
C PHE A 78 6.56 3.07 -2.05
N LEU A 79 7.80 2.69 -1.75
CA LEU A 79 8.60 1.78 -2.60
C LEU A 79 8.83 0.40 -1.97
N SER A 80 8.41 0.18 -0.72
CA SER A 80 8.55 -1.11 -0.05
C SER A 80 10.01 -1.61 -0.04
N ARG A 81 10.97 -0.71 0.14
CA ARG A 81 12.40 -1.02 0.29
C ARG A 81 13.12 0.00 1.15
N PHE A 82 14.34 -0.31 1.56
CA PHE A 82 15.25 0.68 2.13
C PHE A 82 15.89 1.53 1.02
N PRO A 83 16.32 2.77 1.35
CA PRO A 83 16.96 3.63 0.38
C PRO A 83 18.33 3.08 -0.03
N ASP A 84 18.69 3.27 -1.30
CA ASP A 84 20.08 3.17 -1.76
C ASP A 84 20.87 4.41 -1.31
N ALA A 85 22.19 4.29 -1.16
CA ALA A 85 23.02 5.34 -0.58
C ALA A 85 22.90 6.69 -1.32
N SER A 86 22.90 6.65 -2.66
CA SER A 86 22.79 7.84 -3.51
C SER A 86 21.43 8.54 -3.37
N GLY A 87 20.34 7.79 -3.50
CA GLY A 87 18.99 8.34 -3.36
C GLY A 87 18.72 8.83 -1.95
N PHE A 88 19.21 8.11 -0.93
CA PHE A 88 19.10 8.55 0.46
C PHE A 88 19.72 9.92 0.68
N GLN A 89 20.96 10.09 0.22
CA GLN A 89 21.69 11.34 0.38
C GLN A 89 21.04 12.48 -0.41
N PHE A 90 20.58 12.20 -1.63
CA PHE A 90 19.90 13.18 -2.48
C PHE A 90 18.67 13.76 -1.78
N TRP A 91 17.72 12.91 -1.37
CA TRP A 91 16.47 13.38 -0.75
C TRP A 91 16.67 14.02 0.62
N GLN A 92 17.66 13.58 1.40
CA GLN A 92 18.04 14.28 2.62
C GLN A 92 18.56 15.69 2.34
N ASN A 93 19.45 15.83 1.36
CA ASN A 93 20.03 17.13 1.01
C ASN A 93 18.98 18.11 0.50
N GLU A 94 17.98 17.64 -0.25
CA GLU A 94 16.84 18.44 -0.70
C GLU A 94 16.08 19.10 0.45
N ILE A 95 16.01 18.46 1.62
CA ILE A 95 15.38 19.01 2.82
C ILE A 95 16.40 19.83 3.64
N ASN A 96 17.60 19.28 3.86
CA ASN A 96 18.64 19.88 4.70
C ASN A 96 19.13 21.24 4.19
N GLN A 97 19.07 21.50 2.88
CA GLN A 97 19.44 22.80 2.32
C GLN A 97 18.58 23.97 2.83
N CYS A 98 17.42 23.69 3.44
CA CYS A 98 16.58 24.71 4.08
C CYS A 98 17.14 25.23 5.42
N GLY A 99 18.10 24.52 6.04
CA GLY A 99 18.58 24.84 7.39
C GLY A 99 17.43 24.94 8.40
N ALA A 100 17.39 26.02 9.17
CA ALA A 100 16.36 26.25 10.19
C ALA A 100 15.04 26.86 9.66
N ASN A 101 14.89 27.06 8.35
CA ASN A 101 13.67 27.65 7.79
C ASN A 101 12.53 26.62 7.75
N ALA A 102 11.64 26.66 8.74
CA ALA A 102 10.53 25.72 8.88
C ALA A 102 9.57 25.69 7.68
N ALA A 103 9.28 26.85 7.06
CA ALA A 103 8.41 26.91 5.89
C ALA A 103 9.06 26.23 4.66
N CYS A 104 10.38 26.42 4.48
CA CYS A 104 11.14 25.72 3.46
C CYS A 104 11.15 24.20 3.69
N VAL A 105 11.39 23.76 4.94
CA VAL A 105 11.39 22.35 5.31
C VAL A 105 10.04 21.70 5.05
N GLU A 106 8.93 22.35 5.41
CA GLU A 106 7.58 21.85 5.13
C GLU A 106 7.37 21.60 3.64
N VAL A 107 7.64 22.60 2.80
CA VAL A 107 7.49 22.49 1.34
C VAL A 107 8.40 21.41 0.76
N LYS A 108 9.66 21.32 1.21
CA LYS A 108 10.60 20.30 0.74
C LYS A 108 10.18 18.89 1.16
N ARG A 109 9.62 18.69 2.35
CA ARG A 109 9.07 17.38 2.77
C ARG A 109 7.87 16.98 1.93
N ILE A 110 6.95 17.92 1.66
CA ILE A 110 5.80 17.68 0.79
C ILE A 110 6.24 17.28 -0.61
N ASN A 111 7.17 18.03 -1.21
CA ASN A 111 7.66 17.76 -2.56
C ASN A 111 8.49 16.48 -2.63
N THR A 112 9.33 16.22 -1.62
CA THR A 112 10.11 14.97 -1.51
C THR A 112 9.16 13.79 -1.49
N SER A 113 8.11 13.80 -0.65
CA SER A 113 7.12 12.73 -0.63
C SER A 113 6.40 12.55 -1.96
N GLY A 114 5.87 13.66 -2.53
CA GLY A 114 5.18 13.61 -3.82
C GLY A 114 6.05 13.00 -4.91
N ALA A 115 7.36 13.27 -4.90
CA ALA A 115 8.30 12.72 -5.86
C ALA A 115 8.43 11.18 -5.83
N PHE A 116 8.18 10.52 -4.69
CA PHE A 116 8.18 9.05 -4.62
C PHE A 116 7.06 8.46 -5.46
N PHE A 117 5.85 9.02 -5.39
CA PHE A 117 4.75 8.59 -6.25
C PHE A 117 5.03 8.87 -7.74
N LEU A 118 5.63 10.04 -8.03
CA LEU A 118 5.96 10.44 -9.40
C LEU A 118 7.15 9.68 -9.98
N SER A 119 7.91 8.96 -9.14
CA SER A 119 9.11 8.24 -9.56
C SER A 119 8.79 7.15 -10.58
N ILE A 120 9.75 6.90 -11.48
CA ILE A 120 9.67 5.79 -12.44
C ILE A 120 9.39 4.47 -11.71
N GLU A 121 10.02 4.27 -10.57
CA GLU A 121 9.87 3.06 -9.77
C GLU A 121 8.42 2.86 -9.33
N PHE A 122 7.80 3.88 -8.73
CA PHE A 122 6.41 3.78 -8.30
C PHE A 122 5.42 3.68 -9.47
N GLN A 123 5.62 4.52 -10.50
CA GLN A 123 4.76 4.55 -11.70
C GLN A 123 4.73 3.19 -12.43
N ASN A 124 5.82 2.42 -12.36
CA ASN A 124 5.93 1.11 -13.01
C ASN A 124 5.76 -0.10 -12.08
N THR A 125 5.57 0.12 -10.78
CA THR A 125 5.32 -0.94 -9.79
C THR A 125 3.92 -0.77 -9.21
N GLY A 126 3.76 0.04 -8.16
CA GLY A 126 2.49 0.22 -7.47
C GLY A 126 1.40 0.77 -8.37
N TYR A 127 1.69 1.82 -9.15
CA TYR A 127 0.66 2.35 -10.04
C TYR A 127 0.30 1.39 -11.18
N PHE A 128 1.25 0.56 -11.62
CA PHE A 128 0.97 -0.50 -12.58
C PHE A 128 0.02 -1.56 -12.00
N VAL A 129 0.25 -2.02 -10.75
CA VAL A 129 -0.67 -2.93 -10.03
C VAL A 129 -2.08 -2.35 -9.96
N TYR A 130 -2.21 -1.09 -9.52
CA TYR A 130 -3.51 -0.39 -9.47
C TYR A 130 -4.22 -0.45 -10.82
N LYS A 131 -3.53 -0.08 -11.91
CA LYS A 131 -4.12 -0.04 -13.26
C LYS A 131 -4.46 -1.44 -13.77
N THR A 132 -3.68 -2.46 -13.44
CA THR A 132 -3.98 -3.85 -13.79
C THR A 132 -5.28 -4.32 -13.13
N TYR A 133 -5.48 -4.05 -11.84
CA TYR A 133 -6.77 -4.33 -11.18
C TYR A 133 -7.92 -3.55 -11.80
N LYS A 134 -7.72 -2.25 -12.05
CA LYS A 134 -8.74 -1.39 -12.63
C LYS A 134 -9.17 -1.85 -14.03
N ALA A 135 -8.22 -2.23 -14.89
CA ALA A 135 -8.50 -2.77 -16.20
C ALA A 135 -9.14 -4.16 -16.13
N ALA A 136 -8.66 -5.04 -15.23
CA ALA A 136 -9.18 -6.39 -15.13
C ALA A 136 -10.61 -6.45 -14.57
N PHE A 137 -10.92 -5.68 -13.52
CA PHE A 137 -12.15 -5.89 -12.75
C PHE A 137 -12.97 -4.62 -12.53
N GLY A 138 -12.45 -3.45 -12.90
CA GLY A 138 -13.06 -2.17 -12.55
C GLY A 138 -12.86 -1.86 -11.07
N ASP A 139 -13.83 -1.15 -10.48
CA ASP A 139 -13.82 -0.92 -9.04
C ASP A 139 -14.42 -2.11 -8.28
N LEU A 140 -13.96 -2.33 -7.06
CA LEU A 140 -14.50 -3.37 -6.19
C LEU A 140 -16.00 -3.13 -5.92
N PRO A 141 -16.82 -4.19 -5.77
CA PRO A 141 -18.25 -4.04 -5.51
C PRO A 141 -18.55 -3.09 -4.33
N GLY A 142 -19.26 -2.01 -4.62
CA GLY A 142 -19.67 -1.00 -3.62
C GLY A 142 -18.54 -0.10 -3.10
N LYS A 143 -17.34 -0.12 -3.69
CA LYS A 143 -16.19 0.70 -3.26
C LYS A 143 -15.65 1.49 -4.46
N PRO A 144 -15.22 2.75 -4.30
CA PRO A 144 -14.72 3.58 -5.41
C PRO A 144 -13.22 3.36 -5.69
N VAL A 145 -12.74 2.13 -5.50
CA VAL A 145 -11.32 1.76 -5.65
C VAL A 145 -11.21 0.34 -6.25
N PRO A 146 -10.20 0.07 -7.09
CA PRO A 146 -10.05 -1.21 -7.77
C PRO A 146 -9.34 -2.29 -6.93
N VAL A 147 -8.65 -1.90 -5.87
CA VAL A 147 -7.79 -2.81 -5.10
C VAL A 147 -7.73 -2.37 -3.64
N ARG A 148 -7.59 -3.34 -2.73
CA ARG A 148 -7.34 -3.12 -1.30
C ARG A 148 -5.87 -3.33 -0.95
N ARG A 149 -5.41 -2.71 0.13
CA ARG A 149 -4.02 -2.67 0.55
C ARG A 149 -3.41 -4.07 0.68
N GLU A 150 -4.15 -5.00 1.27
CA GLU A 150 -3.75 -6.39 1.50
C GLU A 150 -3.38 -7.15 0.22
N ASN A 151 -4.00 -6.81 -0.91
CA ASN A 151 -3.69 -7.37 -2.21
C ASN A 151 -2.64 -6.51 -2.96
N PHE A 152 -2.74 -5.19 -2.83
CA PHE A 152 -1.86 -4.24 -3.50
C PHE A 152 -0.38 -4.38 -3.09
N MET A 153 -0.12 -4.48 -1.79
CA MET A 153 1.25 -4.41 -1.26
C MET A 153 2.11 -5.62 -1.66
N PRO A 154 1.65 -6.88 -1.54
CA PRO A 154 2.43 -8.04 -2.00
C PRO A 154 2.74 -7.99 -3.50
N GLU A 155 1.78 -7.57 -4.31
CA GLU A 155 1.94 -7.49 -5.77
C GLU A 155 2.93 -6.40 -6.17
N THR A 156 2.82 -5.22 -5.56
CA THR A 156 3.77 -4.13 -5.77
C THR A 156 5.20 -4.58 -5.47
N ARG A 157 5.40 -5.29 -4.35
CA ARG A 157 6.70 -5.86 -3.98
C ARG A 157 7.20 -6.89 -4.99
N SER A 158 6.31 -7.72 -5.55
CA SER A 158 6.71 -8.70 -6.56
C SER A 158 7.31 -8.02 -7.79
N ILE A 159 6.76 -6.86 -8.19
CA ILE A 159 7.27 -6.10 -9.34
C ILE A 159 8.53 -5.31 -8.99
N ALA A 160 8.58 -4.72 -7.78
CA ALA A 160 9.70 -3.91 -7.30
C ALA A 160 10.93 -4.75 -6.91
N ASN A 161 10.83 -6.08 -6.83
CA ASN A 161 11.88 -6.94 -6.33
C ASN A 161 13.20 -6.79 -7.12
N GLY A 162 14.23 -6.30 -6.43
CA GLY A 162 15.56 -6.05 -6.97
C GLY A 162 15.66 -4.83 -7.90
N ILE A 163 14.64 -3.97 -7.93
CA ILE A 163 14.66 -2.75 -8.74
C ILE A 163 15.24 -1.59 -7.95
N ILE A 164 16.32 -1.02 -8.47
CA ILE A 164 16.81 0.31 -8.10
C ILE A 164 17.06 1.05 -9.42
N VAL A 165 16.26 2.07 -9.68
CA VAL A 165 16.36 2.84 -10.94
C VAL A 165 17.75 3.46 -11.08
N GLY A 166 18.36 3.26 -12.24
CA GLY A 166 19.70 3.75 -12.57
C GLY A 166 20.84 2.80 -12.18
N GLN A 167 20.56 1.65 -11.55
CA GLN A 167 21.58 0.68 -11.19
C GLN A 167 21.45 -0.62 -11.99
N GLY A 168 22.58 -1.20 -12.41
CA GLY A 168 22.61 -2.48 -13.13
C GLY A 168 21.73 -2.49 -14.38
N ASN A 169 21.04 -3.61 -14.61
CA ASN A 169 20.11 -3.83 -15.73
C ASN A 169 18.64 -3.61 -15.33
N TRP A 170 18.37 -2.65 -14.44
CA TRP A 170 17.05 -2.46 -13.82
C TRP A 170 15.89 -2.37 -14.81
N GLN A 171 16.05 -1.79 -16.01
CA GLN A 171 14.97 -1.73 -17.01
C GLN A 171 14.53 -3.12 -17.46
N GLN A 172 15.50 -4.00 -17.77
CA GLN A 172 15.21 -5.36 -18.21
C GLN A 172 14.59 -6.18 -17.07
N GLN A 173 15.09 -5.99 -15.84
CA GLN A 173 14.53 -6.68 -14.68
C GLN A 173 13.11 -6.19 -14.37
N LEU A 174 12.85 -4.89 -14.45
CA LEU A 174 11.51 -4.31 -14.28
C LEU A 174 10.53 -4.85 -15.33
N ASP A 175 10.96 -4.91 -16.59
CA ASP A 175 10.16 -5.48 -17.67
C ASP A 175 9.83 -6.96 -17.42
N ALA A 176 10.84 -7.75 -17.04
CA ALA A 176 10.67 -9.17 -16.71
C ALA A 176 9.72 -9.37 -15.51
N ASN A 177 9.87 -8.54 -14.46
CA ASN A 177 9.02 -8.58 -13.28
C ASN A 177 7.55 -8.23 -13.63
N LYS A 178 7.33 -7.18 -14.43
CA LYS A 178 5.98 -6.81 -14.92
C LYS A 178 5.36 -7.95 -15.74
N ASN A 179 6.11 -8.56 -16.65
CA ASN A 179 5.66 -9.69 -17.46
C ASN A 179 5.29 -10.90 -16.60
N ALA A 180 6.14 -11.29 -15.65
CA ALA A 180 5.88 -12.39 -14.74
C ALA A 180 4.60 -12.14 -13.91
N TYR A 181 4.43 -10.91 -13.42
CA TYR A 181 3.25 -10.50 -12.69
C TYR A 181 1.98 -10.65 -13.55
N VAL A 182 1.90 -10.04 -14.75
CA VAL A 182 0.68 -10.14 -15.57
C VAL A 182 0.41 -11.56 -16.08
N LEU A 183 1.45 -12.36 -16.37
CA LEU A 183 1.31 -13.77 -16.70
C LEU A 183 0.65 -14.55 -15.56
N SER A 184 1.07 -14.32 -14.32
CA SER A 184 0.43 -14.94 -13.15
C SER A 184 -0.98 -14.41 -12.92
N PHE A 185 -1.21 -13.12 -13.17
CA PHE A 185 -2.48 -12.44 -12.95
C PHE A 185 -3.57 -13.00 -13.85
N VAL A 186 -3.30 -13.14 -15.14
CA VAL A 186 -4.30 -13.64 -16.09
C VAL A 186 -4.67 -15.10 -15.86
N GLN A 187 -3.85 -15.89 -15.16
CA GLN A 187 -4.13 -17.30 -14.87
C GLN A 187 -5.05 -17.50 -13.66
N ARG A 188 -5.35 -16.45 -12.90
CA ARG A 188 -6.23 -16.54 -11.73
C ARG A 188 -7.64 -16.96 -12.13
N SER A 189 -8.32 -17.70 -11.26
CA SER A 189 -9.64 -18.25 -11.54
C SER A 189 -10.70 -17.17 -11.77
N ASP A 190 -10.64 -16.07 -11.03
CA ASP A 190 -11.51 -14.91 -11.19
C ASP A 190 -11.28 -14.18 -12.53
N PHE A 191 -10.01 -14.02 -12.92
CA PHE A 191 -9.65 -13.46 -14.22
C PHE A 191 -10.14 -14.35 -15.37
N GLN A 192 -9.92 -15.66 -15.27
CA GLN A 192 -10.38 -16.61 -16.27
C GLN A 192 -11.91 -16.67 -16.35
N ALA A 193 -12.62 -16.57 -15.22
CA ALA A 193 -14.07 -16.48 -15.21
C ALA A 193 -14.58 -15.21 -15.91
N ALA A 194 -13.90 -14.07 -15.73
CA ALA A 194 -14.30 -12.80 -16.33
C ALA A 194 -13.95 -12.70 -17.83
N HIS A 195 -12.80 -13.27 -18.24
CA HIS A 195 -12.20 -12.97 -19.55
C HIS A 195 -11.74 -14.17 -20.38
N GLY A 196 -11.66 -15.36 -19.80
CA GLY A 196 -10.97 -16.51 -20.40
C GLY A 196 -11.56 -16.98 -21.73
N SER A 197 -12.87 -16.83 -21.94
CA SER A 197 -13.56 -17.23 -23.18
C SER A 197 -13.64 -16.14 -24.25
N GLN A 198 -13.14 -14.92 -23.96
CA GLN A 198 -13.25 -13.80 -24.89
C GLN A 198 -12.22 -13.93 -26.01
N ASP A 199 -12.64 -13.54 -27.22
CA ASP A 199 -11.73 -13.27 -28.35
C ASP A 199 -10.96 -11.95 -28.14
N ALA A 200 -10.03 -11.63 -29.03
CA ALA A 200 -9.16 -10.47 -28.89
C ALA A 200 -9.93 -9.15 -28.73
N THR A 201 -10.96 -8.93 -29.56
CA THR A 201 -11.72 -7.67 -29.57
C THR A 201 -12.59 -7.56 -28.33
N ALA A 202 -13.34 -8.61 -27.99
CA ALA A 202 -14.17 -8.65 -26.80
C ALA A 202 -13.33 -8.50 -25.52
N TYR A 203 -12.15 -9.14 -25.49
CA TYR A 203 -11.21 -9.05 -24.38
C TYR A 203 -10.74 -7.62 -24.15
N VAL A 204 -10.15 -6.98 -25.18
CA VAL A 204 -9.63 -5.62 -25.08
C VAL A 204 -10.73 -4.61 -24.75
N ASN A 205 -11.90 -4.74 -25.37
CA ASN A 205 -13.04 -3.87 -25.08
C ASN A 205 -13.53 -4.03 -23.64
N SER A 206 -13.57 -5.25 -23.12
CA SER A 206 -13.98 -5.49 -21.74
C SER A 206 -13.01 -4.85 -20.74
N LEU A 207 -11.70 -4.90 -21.00
CA LEU A 207 -10.70 -4.30 -20.11
C LEU A 207 -10.81 -2.77 -20.07
N PHE A 208 -10.98 -2.11 -21.22
CA PHE A 208 -11.21 -0.67 -21.27
C PHE A 208 -12.56 -0.26 -20.67
N SER A 209 -13.60 -1.10 -20.86
CA SER A 209 -14.91 -0.89 -20.24
C SER A 209 -14.84 -0.98 -18.71
N ASN A 210 -14.14 -1.97 -18.16
CA ASN A 210 -13.91 -2.11 -16.72
C ASN A 210 -13.15 -0.90 -16.16
N ALA A 211 -12.14 -0.44 -16.89
CA ALA A 211 -11.42 0.77 -16.56
C ALA A 211 -12.26 2.05 -16.62
N GLY A 212 -13.42 2.04 -17.30
CA GLY A 212 -14.29 3.20 -17.44
C GLY A 212 -13.69 4.29 -18.34
N VAL A 213 -12.88 3.90 -19.33
CA VAL A 213 -12.22 4.84 -20.24
C VAL A 213 -12.50 4.51 -21.71
N SER A 214 -12.45 5.54 -22.56
CA SER A 214 -12.53 5.39 -24.02
C SER A 214 -11.12 5.45 -24.62
N PRO A 215 -10.54 4.33 -25.08
CA PRO A 215 -9.19 4.32 -25.64
C PRO A 215 -9.13 5.02 -26.99
N THR A 216 -7.92 5.44 -27.37
CA THR A 216 -7.65 5.80 -28.77
C THR A 216 -7.67 4.55 -29.67
N ALA A 217 -7.90 4.74 -30.97
CA ALA A 217 -7.84 3.64 -31.95
C ALA A 217 -6.46 2.94 -31.94
N GLN A 218 -5.39 3.69 -31.66
CA GLN A 218 -4.02 3.16 -31.59
C GLN A 218 -3.82 2.27 -30.35
N GLU A 219 -4.29 2.70 -29.18
CA GLU A 219 -4.22 1.90 -27.95
C GLU A 219 -5.04 0.62 -28.07
N GLN A 220 -6.24 0.71 -28.65
CA GLN A 220 -7.09 -0.45 -28.89
C GLN A 220 -6.43 -1.45 -29.84
N GLN A 221 -5.90 -0.97 -30.98
CA GLN A 221 -5.23 -1.83 -31.95
C GLN A 221 -3.94 -2.44 -31.40
N ALA A 222 -3.17 -1.70 -30.60
CA ALA A 222 -1.96 -2.21 -29.96
C ALA A 222 -2.28 -3.38 -29.02
N ALA A 223 -3.32 -3.24 -28.18
CA ALA A 223 -3.74 -4.29 -27.27
C ALA A 223 -4.31 -5.52 -28.01
N ILE A 224 -5.08 -5.33 -29.09
CA ILE A 224 -5.58 -6.43 -29.94
C ILE A 224 -4.40 -7.16 -30.61
N THR A 225 -3.42 -6.41 -31.09
CA THR A 225 -2.21 -7.00 -31.70
C THR A 225 -1.41 -7.79 -30.67
N ALA A 226 -1.26 -7.25 -29.45
CA ALA A 226 -0.59 -7.92 -28.34
C ALA A 226 -1.31 -9.20 -27.89
N PHE A 227 -2.65 -9.24 -28.00
CA PHE A 227 -3.43 -10.44 -27.70
C PHE A 227 -3.04 -11.64 -28.57
N GLY A 228 -2.66 -11.40 -29.83
CA GLY A 228 -2.16 -12.43 -30.73
C GLY A 228 -3.11 -13.63 -30.84
N ALA A 229 -2.60 -14.82 -30.54
CA ALA A 229 -3.36 -16.07 -30.60
C ALA A 229 -4.34 -16.28 -29.43
N GLY A 230 -4.31 -15.43 -28.40
CA GLY A 230 -5.18 -15.55 -27.22
C GLY A 230 -4.79 -16.62 -26.22
N ASP A 231 -3.55 -17.12 -26.30
CA ASP A 231 -2.93 -17.92 -25.25
C ASP A 231 -2.63 -17.08 -24.00
N THR A 232 -2.12 -17.72 -22.96
CA THR A 232 -1.81 -17.04 -21.69
C THR A 232 -0.86 -15.87 -21.88
N ALA A 233 0.13 -16.00 -22.76
CA ALA A 233 1.11 -14.95 -23.05
C ALA A 233 0.46 -13.76 -23.77
N GLY A 234 -0.35 -14.01 -24.80
CA GLY A 234 -1.08 -12.98 -25.52
C GLY A 234 -2.07 -12.22 -24.64
N ARG A 235 -2.84 -12.92 -23.80
CA ARG A 235 -3.75 -12.27 -22.83
C ARG A 235 -2.99 -11.38 -21.85
N ALA A 236 -1.88 -11.87 -21.30
CA ALA A 236 -1.03 -11.09 -20.40
C ALA A 236 -0.46 -9.84 -21.10
N ALA A 237 0.02 -9.98 -22.34
CA ALA A 237 0.53 -8.88 -23.14
C ALA A 237 -0.55 -7.84 -23.45
N ALA A 238 -1.76 -8.26 -23.80
CA ALA A 238 -2.90 -7.37 -24.02
C ALA A 238 -3.32 -6.64 -22.73
N LEU A 239 -3.44 -7.33 -21.59
CA LEU A 239 -3.73 -6.70 -20.29
C LEU A 239 -2.67 -5.68 -19.91
N ARG A 240 -1.40 -5.99 -20.12
CA ARG A 240 -0.30 -5.06 -19.90
C ARG A 240 -0.40 -3.85 -20.82
N SER A 241 -0.69 -4.05 -22.11
CA SER A 241 -0.89 -2.96 -23.08
C SER A 241 -2.03 -2.02 -22.67
N VAL A 242 -3.15 -2.55 -22.19
CA VAL A 242 -4.26 -1.73 -21.66
C VAL A 242 -3.85 -1.02 -20.37
N SER A 243 -3.21 -1.72 -19.44
CA SER A 243 -2.73 -1.17 -18.16
C SER A 243 -1.72 -0.03 -18.37
N ASP A 244 -0.86 -0.12 -19.38
CA ASP A 244 0.15 0.88 -19.73
C ASP A 244 -0.37 1.95 -20.73
N SER A 245 -1.64 1.91 -21.12
CA SER A 245 -2.23 2.93 -22.00
C SER A 245 -2.21 4.33 -21.36
N GLN A 246 -2.03 5.37 -22.18
CA GLN A 246 -1.97 6.74 -21.71
C GLN A 246 -3.35 7.21 -21.22
N THR A 247 -4.41 6.78 -21.90
CA THR A 247 -5.79 7.07 -21.52
C THR A 247 -6.10 6.59 -20.10
N LEU A 248 -5.74 5.34 -19.78
CA LEU A 248 -5.96 4.80 -18.43
C LEU A 248 -5.10 5.52 -17.39
N GLN A 249 -3.82 5.75 -17.71
CA GLN A 249 -2.92 6.49 -16.83
C GLN A 249 -3.48 7.87 -16.45
N GLN A 250 -3.94 8.64 -17.42
CA GLN A 250 -4.46 9.98 -17.13
C GLN A 250 -5.75 9.95 -16.30
N SER A 251 -6.67 9.03 -16.61
CA SER A 251 -7.98 8.96 -15.94
C SER A 251 -7.91 8.50 -14.48
N GLU A 252 -6.88 7.73 -14.14
CA GLU A 252 -6.74 7.08 -12.84
C GLU A 252 -5.66 7.69 -11.94
N PHE A 253 -4.86 8.62 -12.45
CA PHE A 253 -3.69 9.15 -11.73
C PHE A 253 -4.06 9.74 -10.36
N ASN A 254 -5.02 10.66 -10.31
CA ASN A 254 -5.42 11.32 -9.07
C ASN A 254 -6.08 10.34 -8.08
N LYS A 255 -6.90 9.41 -8.59
CA LYS A 255 -7.57 8.38 -7.77
C LYS A 255 -6.54 7.48 -7.08
N ALA A 256 -5.59 6.98 -7.85
CA ALA A 256 -4.48 6.18 -7.33
C ALA A 256 -3.64 6.99 -6.34
N PHE A 257 -3.28 8.24 -6.68
CA PHE A 257 -2.51 9.12 -5.79
C PHE A 257 -3.16 9.25 -4.41
N VAL A 258 -4.49 9.48 -4.38
CA VAL A 258 -5.27 9.57 -3.13
C VAL A 258 -5.24 8.25 -2.38
N LEU A 259 -5.55 7.14 -3.04
CA LEU A 259 -5.57 5.82 -2.42
C LEU A 259 -4.23 5.47 -1.74
N LEU A 260 -3.13 5.86 -2.37
CA LEU A 260 -1.79 5.56 -1.88
C LEU A 260 -1.37 6.39 -0.68
N GLN A 261 -2.00 7.55 -0.44
CA GLN A 261 -1.79 8.24 0.82
C GLN A 261 -2.30 7.38 1.99
N TYR A 262 -3.44 6.70 1.84
CA TYR A 262 -3.95 5.77 2.85
C TYR A 262 -3.04 4.54 2.99
N PHE A 263 -2.61 3.94 1.87
CA PHE A 263 -1.79 2.73 1.90
C PHE A 263 -0.38 2.98 2.45
N GLY A 264 0.25 4.08 2.04
CA GLY A 264 1.60 4.47 2.42
C GLY A 264 1.66 5.06 3.81
N TYR A 265 0.97 6.19 4.03
CA TYR A 265 1.03 6.92 5.31
C TYR A 265 0.25 6.23 6.43
N LEU A 266 -0.98 5.83 6.16
CA LEU A 266 -1.90 5.34 7.21
C LEU A 266 -1.87 3.82 7.38
N LYS A 267 -1.24 3.09 6.45
CA LYS A 267 -1.09 1.63 6.47
C LYS A 267 -2.43 0.87 6.50
N ARG A 268 -3.50 1.45 5.96
CA ARG A 268 -4.86 0.87 5.95
C ARG A 268 -5.61 1.20 4.68
N ASN A 269 -6.75 0.55 4.47
CA ASN A 269 -7.71 0.98 3.45
C ASN A 269 -8.47 2.25 3.89
N PRO A 270 -9.00 3.05 2.95
CA PRO A 270 -9.71 4.29 3.31
C PRO A 270 -10.94 4.09 4.19
N ASP A 271 -11.56 2.90 4.14
CA ASP A 271 -12.76 2.54 4.89
C ASP A 271 -12.47 1.68 6.14
N GLU A 272 -11.25 1.78 6.69
CA GLU A 272 -10.80 1.06 7.88
C GLU A 272 -10.30 2.00 8.99
N GLY A 273 -10.13 1.46 10.20
CA GLY A 273 -9.59 2.19 11.35
C GLY A 273 -10.63 3.17 11.91
N PRO A 274 -10.33 4.48 12.00
CA PRO A 274 -11.31 5.48 12.46
C PRO A 274 -12.41 5.75 11.42
N ASP A 275 -12.20 5.35 10.16
CA ASP A 275 -13.14 5.52 9.07
C ASP A 275 -13.90 4.21 8.81
N THR A 276 -15.18 4.31 8.43
CA THR A 276 -16.02 3.15 8.06
C THR A 276 -16.64 3.30 6.67
N ASN A 277 -16.16 4.28 5.89
CA ASN A 277 -16.64 4.60 4.54
C ASN A 277 -15.54 5.34 3.75
N PHE A 278 -15.85 5.78 2.53
CA PHE A 278 -14.91 6.46 1.64
C PHE A 278 -15.03 7.99 1.65
N ASN A 279 -15.69 8.61 2.64
CA ASN A 279 -15.90 10.06 2.65
C ASN A 279 -14.57 10.84 2.65
N GLY A 280 -13.58 10.38 3.43
CA GLY A 280 -12.24 10.97 3.43
C GLY A 280 -11.54 10.84 2.07
N TYR A 281 -11.63 9.66 1.43
CA TYR A 281 -11.08 9.43 0.09
C TYR A 281 -11.73 10.36 -0.93
N SER A 282 -13.07 10.43 -0.95
CA SER A 282 -13.84 11.29 -1.85
C SER A 282 -13.55 12.77 -1.63
N PHE A 283 -13.39 13.21 -0.38
CA PHE A 283 -13.00 14.58 -0.05
C PHE A 283 -11.64 14.95 -0.65
N TRP A 284 -10.61 14.12 -0.41
CA TRP A 284 -9.27 14.39 -0.91
C TRP A 284 -9.20 14.31 -2.44
N LEU A 285 -9.91 13.36 -3.06
CA LEU A 285 -9.99 13.26 -4.51
C LEU A 285 -10.66 14.50 -5.11
N SER A 286 -11.77 14.97 -4.52
CA SER A 286 -12.45 16.19 -4.95
C SER A 286 -11.53 17.41 -4.83
N LYS A 287 -10.84 17.56 -3.69
CA LYS A 287 -9.91 18.68 -3.46
C LYS A 287 -8.75 18.64 -4.44
N LEU A 288 -8.14 17.47 -4.65
CA LEU A 288 -7.04 17.31 -5.61
C LEU A 288 -7.47 17.66 -7.04
N ASN A 289 -8.66 17.21 -7.46
CA ASN A 289 -9.21 17.55 -8.78
C ASN A 289 -9.53 19.04 -8.92
N GLN A 290 -10.02 19.71 -7.87
CA GLN A 290 -10.25 21.15 -7.87
C GLN A 290 -8.98 21.95 -8.15
N PHE A 291 -7.83 21.48 -7.69
CA PHE A 291 -6.52 22.08 -7.94
C PHE A 291 -5.77 21.43 -9.12
N GLY A 292 -6.49 20.75 -10.01
CA GLY A 292 -5.90 20.20 -11.25
C GLY A 292 -4.83 19.13 -11.03
N GLY A 293 -4.84 18.43 -9.90
CA GLY A 293 -3.82 17.44 -9.54
C GLY A 293 -2.62 18.03 -8.77
N ASP A 294 -2.61 19.33 -8.49
CA ASP A 294 -1.56 19.95 -7.66
C ASP A 294 -1.75 19.58 -6.18
N PHE A 295 -0.96 18.59 -5.73
CA PHE A 295 -1.01 18.10 -4.35
C PHE A 295 -0.51 19.11 -3.31
N VAL A 296 0.26 20.13 -3.73
CA VAL A 296 0.75 21.21 -2.86
C VAL A 296 -0.39 22.18 -2.60
N GLN A 297 -1.06 22.66 -3.66
CA GLN A 297 -2.22 23.55 -3.53
C GLN A 297 -3.41 22.86 -2.87
N ALA A 298 -3.61 21.56 -3.13
CA ALA A 298 -4.60 20.76 -2.43
C ALA A 298 -4.23 20.52 -0.94
N GLU A 299 -3.02 20.87 -0.51
CA GLU A 299 -2.44 20.60 0.81
C GLU A 299 -2.56 19.13 1.25
N MET A 300 -2.63 18.24 0.27
CA MET A 300 -3.04 16.87 0.52
C MET A 300 -1.93 16.10 1.23
N VAL A 301 -0.75 16.04 0.61
CA VAL A 301 0.42 15.37 1.20
C VAL A 301 0.77 15.99 2.55
N LYS A 302 0.65 17.33 2.68
CA LYS A 302 0.81 18.05 3.95
C LYS A 302 -0.09 17.49 5.05
N ALA A 303 -1.38 17.31 4.75
CA ALA A 303 -2.35 16.82 5.71
C ALA A 303 -2.04 15.39 6.18
N PHE A 304 -1.60 14.50 5.29
CA PHE A 304 -1.23 13.13 5.65
C PHE A 304 0.08 13.08 6.48
N ILE A 305 1.12 13.83 6.09
CA ILE A 305 2.38 13.94 6.85
C ILE A 305 2.15 14.50 8.27
N ASN A 306 1.21 15.44 8.42
CA ASN A 306 0.93 16.07 9.70
C ASN A 306 -0.19 15.37 10.49
N SER A 307 -0.80 14.33 9.93
CA SER A 307 -1.89 13.61 10.59
C SER A 307 -1.43 12.96 11.90
N THR A 308 -2.30 12.97 12.90
CA THR A 308 -2.07 12.26 14.18
C THR A 308 -1.81 10.76 13.94
N GLU A 309 -2.46 10.16 12.94
CA GLU A 309 -2.31 8.75 12.63
C GLU A 309 -0.91 8.43 12.06
N TYR A 310 -0.43 9.20 11.07
CA TYR A 310 0.92 8.99 10.53
C TYR A 310 2.00 9.28 11.58
N ARG A 311 1.93 10.43 12.25
CA ARG A 311 2.90 10.79 13.30
C ARG A 311 2.84 9.80 14.46
N GLY A 312 1.66 9.26 14.74
CA GLY A 312 1.41 8.23 15.74
C GLY A 312 2.05 6.87 15.44
N ARG A 313 2.65 6.65 14.27
CA ARG A 313 3.46 5.45 13.99
C ARG A 313 4.83 5.46 14.68
N PHE A 314 5.31 6.64 15.08
CA PHE A 314 6.65 6.87 15.58
C PHE A 314 6.64 7.27 17.06
#